data_AF-A0AAD9ETY5-F1
#
_entry.id   AF-A0AAD9ETY5-F1
#
_cell.length_a   1.000
_cell.length_b   1.000
_cell.length_c   1.000
_cell.angle_alpha   90.00
_cell.angle_beta   90.00
_cell.angle_gamma   90.00
#
_symmetry.space_group_name_H-M   'P 1'
#
loop_
_entity.id
_entity.type
_entity.pdbx_description
1 polymer ?
#
loop_
_entity_poly.entity_id
_entity_poly.type
_entity_poly.pdbx_seq_one_letter_code
_entity_poly.pdbx_strand_id
1 'polypeptide(L)'
;MSSERSSKALKVKQECGENVPVLSDNELMSLTVRELNLHLRGMSRDEIQKLKQRRRTLKNRGYAASCRVKRVSQREALELQKTELQREVERLGVENAGMRKELEGLGARLAALQSPAQRGAQRDQEPS
;
A
#
# COMPACT_ATOMS: atom_id res chain seq x y z
N MET A 1 80.47 5.83 43.11
CA MET A 1 80.01 6.25 41.78
C MET A 1 78.49 6.13 41.72
N SER A 2 77.85 7.22 41.33
CA SER A 2 76.39 7.46 41.30
C SER A 2 75.66 6.73 40.18
N SER A 3 74.34 6.52 40.37
CA SER A 3 73.22 6.65 39.41
C SER A 3 72.02 5.87 39.96
N GLU A 4 71.08 6.48 40.69
CA GLU A 4 69.90 7.25 40.25
C GLU A 4 68.82 6.50 39.41
N ARG A 5 67.69 6.27 40.10
CA ARG A 5 66.26 6.43 39.72
C ARG A 5 65.71 5.82 38.41
N SER A 6 64.65 5.01 38.55
CA SER A 6 63.36 5.31 37.90
C SER A 6 62.21 4.48 38.50
N SER A 7 61.31 5.16 39.22
CA SER A 7 60.06 4.61 39.73
C SER A 7 59.06 4.40 38.59
N LYS A 8 58.62 3.16 38.34
CA LYS A 8 57.54 2.88 37.40
C LYS A 8 56.19 3.10 38.09
N ALA A 9 55.59 4.25 37.82
CA ALA A 9 54.19 4.55 38.15
C ALA A 9 53.27 3.61 37.34
N LEU A 10 52.60 2.69 38.05
CA LEU A 10 51.50 1.92 37.48
C LEU A 10 50.31 2.85 37.30
N LYS A 11 50.04 3.19 36.04
CA LYS A 11 48.95 4.05 35.62
C LYS A 11 47.63 3.33 35.87
N VAL A 12 46.81 3.95 36.72
CA VAL A 12 45.42 3.62 37.02
C VAL A 12 44.69 3.23 35.73
N LYS A 13 44.18 1.99 35.66
CA LYS A 13 43.12 1.64 34.71
C LYS A 13 41.90 2.45 35.12
N GLN A 14 41.67 3.53 34.38
CA GLN A 14 40.44 4.29 34.43
C GLN A 14 39.32 3.35 34.01
N GLU A 15 38.42 3.03 34.94
CA GLU A 15 37.24 2.25 34.67
C GLU A 15 36.36 3.05 33.70
N CYS A 16 36.30 2.60 32.46
CA CYS A 16 35.38 3.12 31.45
C CYS A 16 34.02 2.49 31.74
N GLY A 17 33.27 3.11 32.64
CA GLY A 17 32.01 2.57 33.14
C GLY A 17 30.95 3.63 33.35
N GLU A 18 30.90 4.67 32.52
CA GLU A 18 29.87 5.72 32.67
C GLU A 18 29.80 6.60 31.42
N ASN A 19 29.35 6.03 30.30
CA ASN A 19 28.81 6.80 29.17
C ASN A 19 28.09 5.83 28.23
N VAL A 20 27.00 5.22 28.70
CA VAL A 20 25.93 4.86 27.75
C VAL A 20 25.21 6.17 27.49
N PRO A 21 25.35 6.79 26.30
CA PRO A 21 24.53 7.94 25.99
C PRO A 21 23.09 7.44 26.08
N VAL A 22 22.28 8.09 26.92
CA VAL A 22 20.85 7.77 27.06
C VAL A 22 20.18 8.20 25.75
N LEU A 23 20.29 7.36 24.72
CA LEU A 23 19.67 7.57 23.42
C LEU A 23 18.17 7.42 23.58
N SER A 24 17.42 8.45 23.20
CA SER A 24 15.97 8.38 23.17
C SER A 24 15.48 7.37 22.12
N ASP A 25 14.25 6.87 22.28
CA ASP A 25 13.65 5.97 21.28
C ASP A 25 13.59 6.62 19.89
N ASN A 26 13.27 7.93 19.84
CA ASN A 26 13.14 8.68 18.59
C ASN A 26 14.47 8.82 17.87
N GLU A 27 15.54 9.22 18.57
CA GLU A 27 16.88 9.29 17.99
C GLU A 27 17.34 7.91 17.52
N LEU A 28 17.16 6.87 18.34
CA LEU A 28 17.58 5.51 17.98
C LEU A 28 16.88 4.99 16.71
N MET A 29 15.62 5.37 16.50
CA MET A 29 14.89 5.03 15.28
C MET A 29 15.42 5.81 14.06
N SER A 30 15.73 7.10 14.23
CA SER A 30 16.11 8.01 13.14
C SER A 30 17.54 7.81 12.63
N LEU A 31 18.47 7.33 13.48
CA LEU A 31 19.85 7.07 13.06
C LEU A 31 19.91 6.21 11.80
N THR A 32 20.81 6.49 10.87
CA THR A 32 21.16 5.54 9.81
C THR A 32 21.90 4.32 10.38
N VAL A 33 22.17 3.32 9.55
CA VAL A 33 23.01 2.18 9.96
C VAL A 33 24.44 2.66 10.26
N ARG A 34 24.96 3.59 9.45
CA ARG A 34 26.30 4.15 9.61
C ARG A 34 26.43 4.92 10.93
N GLU A 35 25.47 5.80 11.24
CA GLU A 35 25.50 6.58 12.49
C GLU A 35 25.29 5.69 13.70
N LEU A 36 24.40 4.69 13.64
CA LEU A 36 24.29 3.71 14.72
C LEU A 36 25.63 2.99 14.94
N ASN A 37 26.28 2.52 13.87
CA ASN A 37 27.56 1.82 14.01
C ASN A 37 28.68 2.71 14.56
N LEU A 38 28.60 4.03 14.37
CA LEU A 38 29.51 4.98 15.03
C LEU A 38 29.25 5.03 16.53
N HIS A 39 27.99 5.14 16.96
CA HIS A 39 27.60 5.13 18.37
C HIS A 39 27.95 3.81 19.08
N LEU A 40 27.95 2.68 18.36
CA LEU A 40 28.28 1.37 18.92
C LEU A 40 29.79 1.16 19.17
N ARG A 41 30.67 2.05 18.70
CA ARG A 41 32.12 1.90 18.89
C ARG A 41 32.48 2.06 20.37
N GLY A 42 33.31 1.16 20.89
CA GLY A 42 33.75 1.19 22.28
C GLY A 42 32.75 0.63 23.30
N MET A 43 31.53 0.26 22.88
CA MET A 43 30.56 -0.43 23.73
C MET A 43 30.89 -1.93 23.87
N SER A 44 30.48 -2.53 24.98
CA SER A 44 30.58 -3.98 25.17
C SER A 44 29.62 -4.73 24.24
N ARG A 45 29.89 -6.03 24.03
CA ARG A 45 29.05 -6.90 23.19
C ARG A 45 27.59 -6.92 23.66
N ASP A 46 27.36 -6.97 24.97
CA ASP A 46 26.03 -7.08 25.56
C ASP A 46 25.24 -5.78 25.40
N GLU A 47 25.90 -4.63 25.56
CA GLU A 47 25.29 -3.31 25.30
C GLU A 47 24.91 -3.15 23.82
N ILE A 48 25.79 -3.56 22.91
CA ILE A 48 25.51 -3.55 21.47
C ILE A 48 24.27 -4.41 21.16
N GLN A 49 24.17 -5.61 21.73
CA GLN A 49 23.02 -6.49 21.54
C GLN A 49 21.73 -5.86 22.07
N LYS A 50 21.75 -5.32 23.30
CA LYS A 50 20.59 -4.64 23.90
C LYS A 50 20.12 -3.47 23.04
N LEU A 51 21.05 -2.61 22.57
CA LEU A 51 20.69 -1.44 21.78
C LEU A 51 20.15 -1.81 20.40
N LYS A 52 20.74 -2.81 19.73
CA LYS A 52 20.21 -3.35 18.46
C LYS A 52 18.83 -3.98 18.64
N GLN A 53 18.63 -4.74 19.71
CA GLN A 53 17.34 -5.35 20.01
C GLN A 53 16.27 -4.28 20.28
N ARG A 54 16.58 -3.27 21.11
CA ARG A 54 15.68 -2.13 21.35
C ARG A 54 15.30 -1.44 20.04
N ARG A 55 16.29 -1.14 19.20
CA ARG A 55 16.05 -0.53 17.88
C ARG A 55 15.14 -1.40 16.99
N ARG A 56 15.36 -2.72 16.97
CA ARG A 56 14.53 -3.66 16.20
C ARG A 56 13.09 -3.66 16.69
N THR A 57 12.87 -3.73 18.00
CA THR A 57 11.54 -3.67 18.61
C THR A 57 10.81 -2.38 18.24
N LEU A 58 11.49 -1.24 18.30
CA LEU A 58 10.92 0.07 17.92
C LEU A 58 10.53 0.13 16.45
N LYS A 59 11.42 -0.30 15.54
CA LYS A 59 11.10 -0.35 14.10
C LYS A 59 9.94 -1.30 13.80
N ASN A 60 9.91 -2.47 14.44
CA ASN A 60 8.82 -3.43 14.28
C ASN A 60 7.49 -2.88 14.77
N ARG A 61 7.48 -2.06 15.83
CA ARG A 61 6.28 -1.35 16.27
C ARG A 61 5.76 -0.42 15.17
N GLY A 62 6.65 0.35 14.55
CA GLY A 62 6.31 1.19 13.40
C GLY A 62 5.76 0.39 12.21
N TYR A 63 6.42 -0.72 11.86
CA TYR A 63 5.96 -1.60 10.79
C TYR A 63 4.58 -2.21 11.05
N ALA A 64 4.27 -2.56 12.30
CA ALA A 64 2.94 -3.06 12.66
C ALA A 64 1.86 -1.99 12.46
N ALA A 65 2.13 -0.73 12.83
CA ALA A 65 1.22 0.39 12.57
C ALA A 65 1.03 0.63 11.07
N SER A 66 2.13 0.73 10.30
CA SER A 66 2.07 0.91 8.84
C SER A 66 1.37 -0.26 8.13
N CYS A 67 1.52 -1.49 8.63
CA CYS A 67 0.81 -2.65 8.10
C CYS A 67 -0.71 -2.54 8.28
N ARG A 68 -1.17 -2.09 9.46
CA ARG A 68 -2.61 -1.86 9.70
C ARG A 68 -3.15 -0.79 8.76
N VAL A 69 -2.46 0.35 8.64
CA VAL A 69 -2.85 1.44 7.73
C VAL A 69 -2.95 0.93 6.30
N LYS A 70 -1.89 0.29 5.78
CA LYS A 70 -1.89 -0.27 4.41
C LYS A 70 -3.05 -1.23 4.16
N ARG A 71 -3.36 -2.10 5.13
CA ARG A 71 -4.46 -3.06 5.01
C ARG A 71 -5.82 -2.38 4.94
N VAL A 72 -6.05 -1.40 5.82
CA VAL A 72 -7.30 -0.63 5.84
C VAL A 72 -7.48 0.14 4.54
N SER A 73 -6.46 0.89 4.11
CA SER A 73 -6.50 1.64 2.85
C SER A 73 -6.69 0.74 1.63
N GLN A 74 -6.07 -0.45 1.60
CA GLN A 74 -6.27 -1.40 0.51
C GLN A 74 -7.70 -1.93 0.48
N ARG A 75 -8.29 -2.24 1.64
CA ARG A 75 -9.68 -2.68 1.73
C ARG A 75 -10.63 -1.58 1.23
N GLU A 76 -10.45 -0.34 1.69
CA GLU A 76 -11.27 0.80 1.28
C GLU A 76 -11.18 1.04 -0.23
N ALA A 77 -9.98 0.94 -0.81
CA ALA A 77 -9.79 1.05 -2.26
C ALA A 77 -10.55 -0.05 -3.01
N LEU A 78 -10.52 -1.29 -2.52
CA LEU A 78 -11.28 -2.40 -3.11
C LEU A 78 -12.79 -2.21 -2.98
N GLU A 79 -13.27 -1.70 -1.84
CA GLU A 79 -14.68 -1.38 -1.62
C GLU A 79 -15.16 -0.30 -2.61
N LEU A 80 -14.36 0.76 -2.82
CA LEU A 80 -14.63 1.78 -3.83
C LEU A 80 -14.69 1.19 -5.24
N GLN A 81 -13.69 0.38 -5.62
CA GLN A 81 -13.67 -0.28 -6.93
C GLN A 81 -14.90 -1.18 -7.14
N LYS A 82 -15.30 -1.94 -6.11
CA LYS A 82 -16.51 -2.76 -6.17
C LYS A 82 -17.75 -1.91 -6.43
N THR A 83 -17.90 -0.80 -5.70
CA THR A 83 -19.07 0.08 -5.89
C THR A 83 -19.10 0.72 -7.27
N GLU A 84 -17.95 1.08 -7.82
CA GLU A 84 -17.85 1.68 -9.15
C GLU A 84 -18.21 0.67 -10.24
N LEU A 85 -17.66 -0.55 -10.16
CA LEU A 85 -18.01 -1.62 -11.08
C LEU A 85 -19.49 -2.00 -11.01
N GLN A 86 -20.08 -1.99 -9.82
CA GLN A 86 -21.50 -2.27 -9.65
C GLN A 86 -22.38 -1.23 -10.36
N ARG A 87 -22.05 0.06 -10.23
CA ARG A 87 -22.73 1.15 -10.96
C ARG A 87 -22.58 1.00 -12.46
N GLU A 88 -21.40 0.63 -12.93
CA GLU A 88 -21.15 0.46 -14.36
C GLU A 88 -21.95 -0.72 -14.94
N VAL A 89 -22.06 -1.83 -14.21
CA VAL A 89 -22.92 -2.96 -14.58
C VAL A 89 -24.39 -2.53 -14.67
N GLU A 90 -24.88 -1.76 -13.70
CA GLU A 90 -26.25 -1.25 -13.70
C GLU A 90 -26.50 -0.30 -14.88
N ARG A 91 -25.58 0.63 -15.14
CA ARG A 91 -25.65 1.56 -16.27
C ARG A 91 -25.73 0.81 -17.60
N LEU A 92 -24.80 -0.13 -17.82
CA LEU A 92 -24.78 -0.95 -19.03
C LEU A 92 -26.02 -1.83 -19.15
N GLY A 93 -26.56 -2.31 -18.03
CA GLY A 93 -27.81 -3.07 -18.00
C GLY A 93 -29.00 -2.26 -18.52
N VAL A 94 -29.13 -1.00 -18.07
CA VAL A 94 -30.17 -0.06 -18.54
C VAL A 94 -30.00 0.24 -20.03
N GLU A 95 -28.78 0.53 -20.48
CA GLU A 95 -28.48 0.81 -21.88
C GLU A 95 -28.80 -0.39 -22.78
N ASN A 96 -28.43 -1.60 -22.36
CA ASN A 96 -28.70 -2.83 -23.10
C ASN A 96 -30.21 -3.10 -23.20
N ALA A 97 -30.97 -2.89 -22.12
CA ALA A 97 -32.43 -3.02 -22.15
C ALA A 97 -33.07 -2.01 -23.11
N GLY A 98 -32.57 -0.76 -23.13
CA GLY A 98 -33.00 0.27 -24.07
C GLY A 98 -32.77 -0.14 -25.52
N MET A 99 -31.54 -0.55 -25.86
CA MET A 99 -31.17 -1.01 -27.20
C MET A 99 -32.00 -2.21 -27.66
N ARG A 100 -32.29 -3.17 -26.77
CA ARG A 100 -33.14 -4.32 -27.09
C ARG A 100 -34.56 -3.92 -27.45
N LYS A 101 -35.14 -2.97 -26.71
CA LYS A 101 -36.47 -2.44 -26.99
C LYS A 101 -36.53 -1.69 -28.33
N GLU A 102 -35.48 -0.94 -28.65
CA GLU A 102 -35.35 -0.28 -29.95
C GLU A 102 -35.27 -1.28 -31.11
N LEU A 103 -34.45 -2.33 -30.95
CA LEU A 103 -34.33 -3.42 -31.93
C LEU A 103 -35.67 -4.15 -32.13
N GLU A 104 -36.38 -4.47 -31.05
CA GLU A 104 -37.72 -5.08 -31.11
C GLU A 104 -38.70 -4.20 -31.88
N GLY A 105 -38.74 -2.89 -31.55
CA GLY A 105 -39.60 -1.93 -32.24
C GLY A 105 -39.27 -1.78 -33.73
N LEU A 106 -37.98 -1.78 -34.10
CA LEU A 106 -37.55 -1.80 -35.50
C LEU A 106 -37.94 -3.09 -36.21
N GLY A 107 -37.74 -4.25 -35.57
CA GLY A 107 -38.13 -5.55 -36.08
C GLY A 107 -39.63 -5.65 -36.35
N ALA A 108 -40.46 -5.18 -35.41
CA ALA A 108 -41.92 -5.14 -35.58
C ALA A 108 -42.35 -4.26 -36.76
N ARG A 109 -41.73 -3.09 -36.94
CA ARG A 109 -41.99 -2.20 -38.09
C ARG A 109 -41.62 -2.85 -39.42
N LEU A 110 -40.47 -3.52 -39.48
CA LEU A 110 -40.03 -4.24 -40.68
C LEU A 110 -40.96 -5.41 -41.01
N ALA A 111 -41.39 -6.18 -40.01
CA ALA A 111 -42.33 -7.28 -40.19
C ALA A 111 -43.70 -6.79 -40.69
N ALA A 112 -44.20 -5.66 -40.17
CA ALA A 112 -45.44 -5.05 -40.64
C ALA A 112 -45.37 -4.67 -42.12
N LEU A 113 -44.27 -4.05 -42.56
CA LEU A 113 -44.03 -3.70 -43.97
C LEU A 113 -43.89 -4.91 -44.90
N GLN A 114 -43.37 -6.02 -44.38
CA GLN A 114 -43.23 -7.27 -45.13
C GLN A 114 -44.51 -8.10 -45.16
N SER A 115 -45.53 -7.74 -44.36
CA SER A 115 -46.81 -8.45 -44.32
C SER A 115 -47.52 -8.42 -45.69
N PRO A 116 -47.99 -9.57 -46.21
CA PRO A 116 -48.75 -9.64 -47.46
C PRO A 116 -49.99 -8.72 -47.50
N ALA A 117 -50.57 -8.41 -46.33
CA ALA A 117 -51.73 -7.52 -46.21
C ALA A 117 -51.48 -6.11 -46.77
N GLN A 118 -50.25 -5.61 -46.72
CA GLN A 118 -49.89 -4.33 -47.35
C GLN A 118 -49.48 -4.47 -48.83
N ARG A 119 -48.97 -5.65 -49.24
CA ARG A 119 -48.64 -5.94 -50.65
C ARG A 119 -49.88 -6.18 -51.52
N GLY A 120 -50.99 -6.65 -50.95
CA GLY A 120 -52.27 -6.82 -51.66
C GLY A 120 -52.98 -5.49 -51.96
N ALA A 121 -52.93 -4.53 -51.03
CA ALA A 121 -53.59 -3.23 -51.17
C ALA A 121 -53.04 -2.35 -52.31
N GLN A 122 -51.84 -2.64 -52.84
CA GLN A 122 -51.27 -1.95 -53.99
C GLN A 122 -51.53 -2.66 -55.33
N ARG A 123 -52.00 -3.92 -55.33
CA ARG A 123 -52.24 -4.68 -56.58
C ARG A 123 -53.69 -4.67 -57.08
N ASP A 124 -54.63 -4.25 -56.25
CA ASP A 124 -56.05 -4.18 -56.63
C ASP A 124 -56.46 -2.80 -57.22
N GLN A 125 -55.51 -2.00 -57.72
CA GLN A 125 -55.76 -0.73 -58.42
C GLN A 125 -55.09 -0.67 -59.82
N GLU A 126 -55.21 -1.72 -60.62
CA GLU A 126 -54.97 -1.62 -62.07
C GLU A 126 -56.31 -1.81 -62.81
N PRO A 127 -56.88 -0.75 -63.43
CA PRO A 127 -58.08 -0.89 -64.24
C PRO A 127 -57.72 -1.49 -65.62
N SER A 128 -58.60 -2.37 -66.11
CA SER A 128 -58.56 -2.94 -67.47
C SER A 128 -58.69 -1.90 -68.58
#